data_AF-A0A2E0NCV4-F1
#
_entry.id   AF-A0A2E0NCV4-F1
#
_cell.length_a   1.000
_cell.length_b   1.000
_cell.length_c   1.000
_cell.angle_alpha   90.00
_cell.angle_beta   90.00
_cell.angle_gamma   90.00
#
_symmetry.space_group_name_H-M   'P 1'
#
loop_
_entity.id
_entity.type
_entity.pdbx_description
1 polymer ?
#
loop_
_entity_poly.entity_id
_entity_poly.type
_entity_poly.pdbx_seq_one_letter_code
_entity_poly.pdbx_strand_id
1 'polypeptide(L)'
;VGLAFSENFSDIKKLKSELQNILGKINFKLYDYLIEGNKGSCIIKIKLEDYAFVRDIFDSSTEILSITASGKIRLVRLRLNDYLQRQIDV
;
A
#
# COMPACT_ATOMS: atom_id res chain seq x y z
N VAL A 1 -5.05 4.83 -0.82
CA VAL A 1 -4.16 4.14 -1.77
C VAL A 1 -3.97 2.72 -1.24
N GLY A 2 -4.22 1.72 -2.08
CA GLY A 2 -3.95 0.32 -1.79
C GLY A 2 -2.54 -0.03 -2.26
N LEU A 3 -1.75 -0.58 -1.35
CA LEU A 3 -0.34 -0.91 -1.55
C LEU A 3 -0.14 -2.42 -1.45
N ALA A 4 0.77 -2.96 -2.25
CA ALA A 4 1.31 -4.30 -2.10
C ALA A 4 2.79 -4.19 -1.72
N PHE A 5 3.26 -5.10 -0.88
CA PHE A 5 4.64 -5.11 -0.39
C PHE A 5 5.18 -6.54 -0.24
N SER A 6 6.50 -6.67 -0.24
CA SER A 6 7.18 -7.96 -0.07
C SER A 6 7.14 -8.47 1.38
N GLU A 7 7.50 -9.75 1.57
CA GLU A 7 7.67 -10.39 2.88
C GLU A 7 8.65 -9.67 3.83
N ASN A 8 9.50 -8.79 3.30
CA ASN A 8 10.41 -7.95 4.10
C ASN A 8 9.67 -7.06 5.09
N PHE A 9 8.37 -6.82 4.88
CA PHE A 9 7.51 -6.02 5.73
C PHE A 9 6.46 -6.85 6.48
N SER A 10 6.84 -8.06 6.91
CA SER A 10 5.99 -8.94 7.73
C SER A 10 5.70 -8.43 9.16
N ASP A 11 6.42 -7.40 9.61
CA ASP A 11 6.07 -6.62 10.81
C ASP A 11 5.41 -5.28 10.42
N ILE A 12 4.19 -5.05 10.91
CA ILE A 12 3.44 -3.81 10.71
C ILE A 12 4.21 -2.57 11.19
N LYS A 13 5.03 -2.69 12.25
CA LYS A 13 5.87 -1.58 12.73
C LYS A 13 6.95 -1.24 11.72
N LYS A 14 7.60 -2.25 11.15
CA LYS A 14 8.62 -2.08 10.11
C LYS A 14 8.02 -1.44 8.86
N LEU A 15 6.86 -1.93 8.40
CA LEU A 15 6.13 -1.32 7.28
C LEU A 15 5.78 0.15 7.57
N LYS A 16 5.27 0.43 8.77
CA LYS A 16 4.86 1.78 9.14
C LYS A 16 6.06 2.75 9.20
N SER A 17 7.20 2.31 9.74
CA SER A 17 8.43 3.09 9.73
C SER A 17 8.91 3.35 8.31
N GLU A 18 8.87 2.35 7.43
CA GLU A 18 9.27 2.53 6.04
C GLU A 18 8.34 3.49 5.28
N LEU A 19 7.03 3.35 5.46
CA LEU A 19 6.07 4.29 4.91
C LEU A 19 6.28 5.72 5.43
N GLN A 20 6.69 5.89 6.69
CA GLN A 20 7.07 7.20 7.23
C GLN A 20 8.34 7.75 6.58
N ASN A 21 9.34 6.92 6.32
CA ASN A 21 10.56 7.32 5.62
C ASN A 21 10.24 7.77 4.18
N ILE A 22 9.45 6.97 3.46
CA ILE A 22 9.06 7.20 2.06
C ILE A 22 8.17 8.44 1.93
N LEU A 23 7.16 8.58 2.80
CA LEU A 23 6.19 9.68 2.75
C LEU A 23 6.68 10.96 3.44
N GLY A 24 7.79 10.87 4.18
CA GLY A 24 8.39 11.99 4.91
C GLY A 24 7.41 12.65 5.86
N LYS A 25 7.03 13.90 5.56
CA LYS A 25 6.13 14.72 6.40
C LYS A 25 4.64 14.51 6.11
N ILE A 26 4.28 13.68 5.13
CA ILE A 26 2.89 13.44 4.78
C ILE A 26 2.24 12.57 5.85
N ASN A 27 1.15 13.09 6.41
CA ASN A 27 0.39 12.35 7.40
C ASN A 27 -0.47 11.28 6.72
N PHE A 28 -0.41 10.05 7.22
CA PHE A 28 -1.20 8.95 6.70
C PHE A 28 -1.79 8.10 7.83
N LYS A 29 -2.90 7.42 7.54
CA LYS A 29 -3.43 6.34 8.37
C LYS A 29 -3.29 5.02 7.64
N LEU A 30 -2.86 3.99 8.34
CA LEU A 30 -2.71 2.64 7.82
C LEU A 30 -3.92 1.79 8.21
N TYR A 31 -4.46 1.07 7.25
CA TYR A 31 -5.59 0.16 7.36
C TYR A 31 -5.26 -1.17 6.70
N ASP A 32 -6.01 -2.20 7.07
CA ASP A 32 -6.09 -3.49 6.37
C ASP A 32 -4.70 -4.08 6.07
N TYR A 33 -3.82 -4.08 7.08
CA TYR A 33 -2.55 -4.77 7.00
C TYR A 33 -2.78 -6.28 6.96
N LEU A 34 -2.42 -6.88 5.83
CA LEU A 34 -2.62 -8.30 5.56
C LEU A 34 -1.32 -8.89 5.01
N ILE A 35 -1.02 -10.11 5.41
CA ILE A 35 0.09 -10.91 4.89
C ILE A 35 -0.50 -12.23 4.43
N GLU A 36 -0.25 -12.60 3.17
CA GLU A 36 -0.62 -13.89 2.60
C GLU A 36 0.61 -14.49 1.90
N GLY A 37 1.24 -15.48 2.55
CA GLY A 37 2.48 -16.07 2.08
C GLY A 37 3.61 -15.04 2.01
N ASN A 38 4.23 -14.91 0.83
CA ASN A 38 5.40 -14.06 0.61
C ASN A 38 5.05 -12.61 0.20
N LYS A 39 3.77 -12.26 0.20
CA LYS A 39 3.28 -10.92 -0.17
C LYS A 39 2.35 -10.40 0.90
N GLY A 40 2.41 -9.09 1.11
CA GLY A 40 1.47 -8.39 1.96
C GLY A 40 0.82 -7.24 1.24
N SER A 41 -0.26 -6.75 1.84
CA SER A 41 -0.97 -5.58 1.34
C SER A 41 -1.46 -4.72 2.48
N CYS A 42 -1.66 -3.44 2.18
CA CYS A 42 -2.28 -2.51 3.12
C CYS A 42 -2.99 -1.39 2.37
N ILE A 43 -3.79 -0.62 3.09
CA ILE A 43 -4.40 0.60 2.59
C ILE A 43 -3.90 1.78 3.41
N ILE A 44 -3.29 2.75 2.75
CA ILE A 44 -3.01 4.05 3.36
C ILE A 44 -4.08 5.07 2.99
N LYS A 45 -4.54 5.82 3.98
CA LYS A 45 -5.37 7.01 3.78
C LYS A 45 -4.50 8.25 3.95
N ILE A 46 -4.47 9.06 2.90
CA ILE A 46 -3.79 10.35 2.83
C ILE A 46 -4.81 11.43 2.48
N LYS A 47 -4.40 12.69 2.54
CA LYS A 47 -5.23 13.77 1.98
C LYS A 47 -5.18 13.74 0.46
N LEU A 48 -6.20 14.32 -0.17
CA LEU A 48 -6.29 14.38 -1.64
C LEU A 48 -5.20 15.27 -2.24
N GLU A 49 -4.84 16.37 -1.57
CA GLU A 49 -3.77 17.29 -1.97
C GLU A 49 -2.40 16.62 -2.10
N ASP A 50 -2.14 15.61 -1.27
CA ASP A 50 -0.87 14.86 -1.27
C ASP A 50 -0.85 13.74 -2.32
N TYR A 51 -1.98 13.40 -2.95
CA TYR A 51 -2.09 12.18 -3.77
C TYR A 51 -1.14 12.16 -4.96
N ALA A 52 -0.97 13.29 -5.66
CA ALA A 52 -0.08 13.37 -6.82
C ALA A 52 1.36 12.99 -6.43
N PHE A 53 1.87 13.59 -5.35
CA PHE A 53 3.21 13.31 -4.84
C PHE A 53 3.35 11.87 -4.33
N VAL A 54 2.35 11.36 -3.60
CA VAL A 54 2.38 9.98 -3.10
C VAL A 54 2.40 8.97 -4.24
N ARG A 55 1.65 9.23 -5.32
CA ARG A 55 1.66 8.38 -6.51
C ARG A 55 3.05 8.33 -7.14
N ASP A 56 3.67 9.47 -7.38
CA ASP A 56 4.97 9.56 -8.03
C ASP A 56 6.07 8.84 -7.22
N ILE A 57 6.01 8.92 -5.88
CA ILE A 57 6.95 8.17 -5.02
C ILE A 57 6.78 6.67 -5.18
N PHE A 58 5.56 6.15 -5.08
CA PHE A 58 5.35 4.70 -5.12
C PHE A 58 5.52 4.10 -6.52
N ASP A 59 5.43 4.89 -7.58
CA ASP A 59 5.79 4.45 -8.93
C ASP A 59 7.31 4.20 -9.07
N SER A 60 8.14 4.77 -8.19
CA SER A 60 9.60 4.60 -8.16
C SER A 60 10.12 3.58 -7.13
N SER A 61 9.25 3.06 -6.26
CA SER A 61 9.64 2.12 -5.19
C SER A 61 9.58 0.66 -5.67
N THR A 62 10.62 -0.12 -5.37
CA THR A 62 10.70 -1.53 -5.77
C THR A 62 10.04 -2.49 -4.79
N GLU A 63 9.97 -2.14 -3.50
CA GLU A 63 9.46 -3.07 -2.47
C GLU A 63 8.03 -2.78 -2.02
N ILE A 64 7.53 -1.55 -2.25
CA ILE A 64 6.17 -1.14 -1.93
C ILE A 64 5.54 -0.51 -3.17
N LEU A 65 4.57 -1.20 -3.76
CA LEU A 65 3.93 -0.81 -5.02
C LEU A 65 2.53 -0.27 -4.77
N SER A 66 2.19 0.84 -5.42
CA SER A 66 0.83 1.37 -5.45
C SER A 66 -0.01 0.63 -6.49
N ILE A 67 -0.95 -0.19 -6.03
CA ILE A 67 -1.81 -1.01 -6.90
C ILE A 67 -3.04 -0.24 -7.38
N THR A 68 -3.65 0.53 -6.49
CA THR A 68 -4.89 1.25 -6.80
C THR A 68 -5.12 2.43 -5.86
N ALA A 69 -5.83 3.44 -6.31
CA ALA A 69 -6.31 4.54 -5.47
C ALA A 69 -7.79 4.85 -5.74
N SER A 70 -8.50 5.28 -4.69
CA SER A 70 -9.88 5.76 -4.75
C SER A 70 -10.23 6.47 -3.45
N GLY A 71 -11.15 7.44 -3.51
CA GLY A 71 -11.77 8.04 -2.32
C GLY A 71 -12.71 7.07 -1.57
N LYS A 72 -13.02 5.90 -2.14
CA LYS A 72 -13.90 4.89 -1.55
C LYS A 72 -13.07 3.68 -1.09
N ILE A 73 -12.87 3.52 0.22
CA ILE A 73 -12.08 2.41 0.79
C ILE A 73 -12.57 1.03 0.33
N ARG A 74 -13.90 0.85 0.21
CA ARG A 74 -14.50 -0.40 -0.29
C ARG A 74 -14.04 -0.76 -1.70
N LEU A 75 -13.86 0.23 -2.58
CA LEU A 75 -13.37 0.01 -3.93
C LEU A 75 -11.87 -0.30 -3.96
N VAL A 76 -11.10 0.32 -3.06
CA VAL A 76 -9.67 0.00 -2.88
C VAL A 76 -9.50 -1.45 -2.46
N ARG A 77 -10.25 -1.90 -1.43
CA ARG A 77 -10.24 -3.29 -0.95
C ARG A 77 -10.55 -4.29 -2.07
N LEU A 78 -11.65 -4.05 -2.80
CA LEU A 78 -12.07 -4.93 -3.88
C LEU A 78 -10.96 -5.11 -4.92
N ARG A 79 -10.39 -4.01 -5.41
CA ARG A 79 -9.33 -4.04 -6.43
C ARG A 79 -8.02 -4.62 -5.90
N LEU A 80 -7.69 -4.38 -4.63
CA LEU A 80 -6.49 -4.92 -4.00
C LEU A 80 -6.59 -6.44 -3.85
N ASN A 81 -7.74 -6.95 -3.42
CA ASN A 81 -8.01 -8.39 -3.36
C ASN A 81 -7.97 -9.03 -4.75
N ASP A 82 -8.59 -8.41 -5.74
CA ASP A 82 -8.54 -8.88 -7.15
C ASP A 82 -7.10 -9.01 -7.66
N TYR A 83 -6.24 -8.06 -7.29
CA TYR A 83 -4.82 -8.08 -7.65
C TYR A 83 -4.03 -9.19 -6.94
N LEU A 84 -4.30 -9.42 -5.66
CA LEU A 84 -3.62 -10.47 -4.89
C LEU A 84 -4.00 -11.86 -5.40
N GLN A 85 -5.29 -12.11 -5.67
CA GLN A 85 -5.77 -13.38 -6.20
C GLN A 85 -5.09 -13.74 -7.53
N ARG A 86 -5.01 -12.79 -8.46
CA ARG A 86 -4.33 -13.00 -9.77
C ARG A 86 -2.85 -13.34 -9.67
N GLN A 87 -2.19 -13.03 -8.55
CA GLN A 87 -0.78 -13.37 -8.34
C GLN A 87 -0.57 -14.72 -7.65
N ILE A 88 -1.62 -15.34 -7.12
CA ILE A 88 -1.58 -16.69 -6.54
C ILE A 88 -1.84 -17.75 -7.62
N ASP A 89 -2.60 -17.39 -8.66
CA ASP A 89 -2.93 -18.27 -9.79
C ASP A 89 -1.82 -18.39 -10.87
N VAL A 90 -0.60 -17.92 -10.58
CA VAL A 90 0.59 -17.96 -11.49
C VAL A 90 1.71 -18.72 -10.80
#